data_AF-A0A2I0PJB4-F1
#
_entry.id   AF-A0A2I0PJB4-F1
#
_cell.length_a   1.000
_cell.length_b   1.000
_cell.length_c   1.000
_cell.angle_alpha   90.00
_cell.angle_beta   90.00
_cell.angle_gamma   90.00
#
_symmetry.space_group_name_H-M   'P 1'
#
loop_
_entity.id
_entity.type
_entity.pdbx_description
1 polymer ?
#
loop_
_entity_poly.entity_id
_entity_poly.type
_entity_poly.pdbx_seq_one_letter_code
_entity_poly.pdbx_strand_id
1 'polypeptide(L)'
;MKIRNIIAIYSLFIGILMIGMWSMFILTGQVPEIAIKPAEIMLHLLAEFITAVLLIGGGIGLLKKIKVGYNLNLVALGMLLYTLIVSPGYYLQKGDLVFIGVFVLLFISTLVFLIISLKKEYEIKLDRLSPE
;
A
#
# COMPACT_ATOMS: atom_id res chain seq x y z
N MET A 1 13.32 -7.60 15.67
CA MET A 1 13.44 -6.38 14.82
C MET A 1 12.55 -5.27 15.38
N LYS A 2 12.94 -3.99 15.26
CA LYS A 2 12.05 -2.87 15.66
C LYS A 2 10.82 -2.83 14.76
N ILE A 3 9.62 -2.60 15.31
CA ILE A 3 8.35 -2.57 14.56
C ILE A 3 8.40 -1.67 13.32
N ARG A 4 9.06 -0.51 13.43
CA ARG A 4 9.30 0.40 12.30
C ARG A 4 9.98 -0.29 11.11
N ASN A 5 10.99 -1.13 11.37
CA ASN A 5 11.71 -1.83 10.31
C ASN A 5 10.82 -2.90 9.65
N ILE A 6 9.93 -3.54 10.42
CA ILE A 6 8.95 -4.49 9.88
C ILE A 6 7.98 -3.77 8.94
N ILE A 7 7.41 -2.64 9.37
CA ILE A 7 6.53 -1.81 8.55
C ILE A 7 7.26 -1.34 7.28
N ALA A 8 8.51 -0.91 7.41
CA ALA A 8 9.29 -0.45 6.27
C ALA A 8 9.56 -1.56 5.24
N ILE A 9 9.92 -2.76 5.70
CA ILE A 9 10.13 -3.93 4.83
C ILE A 9 8.81 -4.35 4.18
N TYR A 10 7.71 -4.33 4.93
CA TYR A 10 6.38 -4.57 4.39
C TYR A 10 6.05 -3.60 3.25
N SER A 11 6.18 -2.29 3.47
CA SER A 11 5.91 -1.28 2.44
C SER A 11 6.79 -1.47 1.21
N LEU A 12 8.09 -1.72 1.40
CA LEU A 12 9.01 -1.99 0.28
C LEU A 12 8.60 -3.21 -0.52
N PHE A 13 8.34 -4.32 0.18
CA PHE A 13 7.98 -5.58 -0.43
C PHE A 13 6.69 -5.46 -1.23
N ILE A 14 5.63 -4.89 -0.64
CA ILE A 14 4.35 -4.71 -1.31
C ILE A 14 4.47 -3.74 -2.49
N GLY A 15 5.15 -2.61 -2.34
CA GLY A 15 5.34 -1.66 -3.44
C GLY A 15 6.09 -2.28 -4.63
N ILE A 16 7.15 -3.06 -4.38
CA ILE A 16 7.89 -3.77 -5.43
C ILE A 16 6.99 -4.83 -6.10
N LEU A 17 6.24 -5.61 -5.31
CA LEU A 17 5.34 -6.62 -5.85
C LEU A 17 4.21 -6.01 -6.69
N MET A 18 3.64 -4.87 -6.28
CA MET A 18 2.62 -4.17 -7.06
C MET A 18 3.14 -3.77 -8.44
N ILE A 19 4.33 -3.15 -8.51
CA ILE A 19 4.95 -2.78 -9.78
C ILE A 19 5.21 -4.01 -10.64
N GLY A 20 5.80 -5.06 -10.05
CA GLY A 20 6.12 -6.30 -10.76
C GLY A 20 4.88 -7.00 -11.31
N MET A 21 3.84 -7.15 -10.49
CA MET A 21 2.58 -7.79 -10.85
C MET A 21 1.86 -7.03 -11.99
N TRP A 22 1.68 -5.71 -11.86
CA TRP A 22 1.04 -4.94 -12.91
C TRP A 22 1.82 -4.93 -14.21
N SER A 23 3.15 -4.81 -14.12
CA SER A 23 4.03 -4.89 -15.29
C SER A 23 3.86 -6.24 -16.00
N MET A 24 3.81 -7.35 -15.26
CA MET A 24 3.53 -8.68 -15.81
C MET A 24 2.14 -8.76 -16.46
N PHE A 25 1.09 -8.29 -15.80
CA PHE A 25 -0.27 -8.34 -16.37
C PHE A 25 -0.39 -7.53 -17.66
N ILE A 26 0.22 -6.35 -17.72
CA ILE A 26 0.23 -5.51 -18.91
C ILE A 26 1.01 -6.19 -20.05
N LEU A 27 2.23 -6.67 -19.78
CA LEU A 27 3.10 -7.28 -20.80
C LEU A 27 2.55 -8.61 -21.33
N THR A 28 1.79 -9.35 -20.51
CA THR A 28 1.17 -10.63 -20.90
C THR A 28 -0.22 -10.46 -21.50
N GLY A 29 -0.73 -9.24 -21.63
CA GLY A 29 -2.07 -8.98 -22.18
C GLY A 29 -3.21 -9.44 -21.27
N GLN A 30 -2.96 -9.61 -19.97
CA GLN A 30 -3.96 -10.05 -18.98
C GLN A 30 -4.85 -8.92 -18.47
N VAL A 31 -4.81 -7.74 -19.10
CA VAL A 31 -5.63 -6.57 -18.77
C VAL A 31 -6.52 -6.21 -19.97
N PRO A 32 -7.58 -6.99 -20.25
CA PRO A 32 -8.48 -6.73 -21.38
C PRO A 32 -9.18 -5.37 -21.29
N GLU A 33 -9.30 -4.80 -20.10
CA GLU A 33 -9.90 -3.50 -19.82
C GLU A 33 -9.19 -2.34 -20.53
N ILE A 34 -7.93 -2.52 -20.96
CA ILE A 34 -7.22 -1.53 -21.80
C ILE A 34 -7.97 -1.27 -23.11
N ALA A 35 -8.59 -2.29 -23.70
CA ALA A 35 -9.37 -2.15 -24.92
C ALA A 35 -10.85 -1.79 -24.66
N ILE A 36 -11.42 -2.27 -23.55
CA ILE A 36 -12.86 -2.16 -23.28
C ILE A 36 -13.21 -0.86 -22.53
N LYS A 37 -12.38 -0.47 -21.56
CA LYS A 37 -12.61 0.67 -20.67
C LYS A 37 -11.31 1.44 -20.35
N PRO A 38 -10.66 2.03 -21.36
CA PRO A 38 -9.29 2.55 -21.24
C PRO A 38 -9.14 3.59 -20.13
N ALA A 39 -10.08 4.53 -19.98
CA ALA A 39 -9.98 5.57 -18.96
C ALA A 39 -10.05 5.01 -17.52
N GLU A 40 -10.93 4.03 -17.29
CA GLU A 40 -11.11 3.39 -15.97
C GLU A 40 -9.84 2.66 -15.55
N ILE A 41 -9.29 1.82 -16.44
CA ILE A 41 -8.08 1.06 -16.13
C ILE A 41 -6.82 1.94 -16.05
N MET A 42 -6.71 2.99 -16.87
CA MET A 42 -5.54 3.89 -16.79
C MET A 42 -5.51 4.66 -15.47
N LEU A 43 -6.65 5.15 -14.99
CA LEU A 43 -6.72 5.82 -13.68
C LEU A 43 -6.50 4.84 -12.54
N HIS A 44 -7.00 3.61 -12.64
CA HIS A 44 -6.74 2.55 -11.67
C HIS A 44 -5.24 2.22 -11.59
N LEU A 45 -4.58 1.98 -12.72
CA LEU A 45 -3.14 1.75 -12.79
C LEU A 45 -2.35 2.92 -12.23
N LEU A 46 -2.73 4.16 -12.58
CA LEU A 46 -2.08 5.37 -12.05
C LEU A 46 -2.15 5.41 -10.53
N ALA A 47 -3.32 5.15 -9.94
CA ALA A 47 -3.50 5.11 -8.49
C ALA A 47 -2.63 4.01 -7.84
N GLU A 48 -2.58 2.82 -8.43
CA GLU A 48 -1.79 1.69 -7.92
C GLU A 48 -0.27 1.94 -8.05
N PHE A 49 0.20 2.51 -9.17
CA PHE A 49 1.62 2.87 -9.34
C PHE A 49 2.04 3.99 -8.41
N ILE A 50 1.22 5.03 -8.22
CA ILE A 50 1.50 6.09 -7.23
C ILE A 50 1.58 5.48 -5.83
N THR A 51 0.64 4.60 -5.48
CA THR A 51 0.65 3.87 -4.19
C THR A 51 1.96 3.11 -4.01
N ALA A 52 2.37 2.34 -5.02
CA ALA A 52 3.60 1.56 -4.97
C ALA A 52 4.87 2.42 -4.82
N VAL A 53 4.98 3.52 -5.57
CA VAL A 53 6.10 4.47 -5.47
C VAL A 53 6.16 5.09 -4.08
N LEU A 54 5.01 5.49 -3.52
CA LEU A 54 4.94 6.04 -2.17
C LEU A 54 5.26 5.01 -1.09
N LEU A 55 4.86 3.75 -1.25
CA LEU A 55 5.22 2.65 -0.34
C LEU A 55 6.73 2.42 -0.34
N ILE A 56 7.37 2.42 -1.52
CA ILE A 56 8.83 2.27 -1.65
C ILE A 56 9.54 3.48 -1.03
N GLY A 57 9.16 4.70 -1.41
CA GLY A 57 9.74 5.93 -0.88
C GLY A 57 9.57 6.05 0.64
N GLY A 58 8.37 5.76 1.14
CA GLY A 58 8.04 5.75 2.56
C GLY A 58 8.83 4.68 3.32
N GLY A 59 8.92 3.46 2.79
CA GLY A 59 9.71 2.37 3.36
C GLY A 59 11.20 2.70 3.45
N ILE A 60 11.81 3.23 2.38
CA ILE A 60 13.20 3.72 2.40
C ILE A 60 13.36 4.83 3.45
N GLY A 61 12.42 5.77 3.48
CA GLY A 61 12.41 6.87 4.44
C GLY A 61 12.34 6.40 5.90
N LEU A 62 11.53 5.38 6.20
CA LEU A 62 11.45 4.75 7.52
C LEU A 62 12.76 4.07 7.92
N LEU A 63 13.41 3.35 7.01
CA LEU A 63 14.71 2.71 7.26
C LEU A 63 15.81 3.75 7.53
N LYS A 64 15.82 4.83 6.74
CA LYS A 64 16.76 5.95 6.88
C LYS A 64 16.39 6.95 7.99
N LYS A 65 15.27 6.74 8.69
CA LYS A 65 14.75 7.60 9.77
C LYS A 65 14.51 9.05 9.32
N ILE A 66 14.08 9.26 8.07
CA ILE A 66 13.79 10.57 7.52
C ILE A 66 12.35 10.97 7.90
N LYS A 67 12.17 12.15 8.50
CA LYS A 67 10.86 12.63 8.99
C LYS A 67 9.78 12.63 7.91
N VAL A 68 10.08 13.12 6.71
CA VAL A 68 9.15 13.12 5.57
C VAL A 68 8.78 11.69 5.14
N GLY A 69 9.73 10.75 5.24
CA GLY A 69 9.51 9.34 4.93
C GLY A 69 8.41 8.68 5.77
N TYR A 70 8.28 9.12 7.02
CA TYR A 70 7.22 8.66 7.90
C TYR A 70 5.82 9.08 7.41
N ASN A 71 5.66 10.36 7.08
CA ASN A 71 4.40 10.90 6.56
C ASN A 71 4.05 10.28 5.20
N LEU A 72 5.04 10.10 4.32
CA LEU A 72 4.85 9.42 3.04
C LEU A 72 4.35 7.99 3.24
N ASN A 73 4.94 7.25 4.19
CA ASN A 73 4.50 5.89 4.49
C ASN A 73 3.08 5.83 5.06
N LEU A 74 2.68 6.79 5.89
CA LEU A 74 1.29 6.88 6.39
C LEU A 74 0.29 7.06 5.25
N VAL A 75 0.57 8.00 4.32
CA VAL A 75 -0.26 8.22 3.14
C VAL A 75 -0.30 6.95 2.27
N ALA A 76 0.85 6.33 2.03
CA ALA A 76 0.97 5.13 1.21
C ALA A 76 0.19 3.94 1.80
N LEU A 77 0.25 3.71 3.11
CA LEU A 77 -0.53 2.67 3.79
C LEU A 77 -2.04 2.93 3.70
N GLY A 78 -2.46 4.20 3.77
CA GLY A 78 -3.86 4.58 3.56
C GLY A 78 -4.34 4.31 2.13
N MET A 79 -3.52 4.66 1.12
CA MET A 79 -3.81 4.37 -0.28
C MET A 79 -3.86 2.86 -0.54
N LEU A 80 -2.91 2.10 0.00
CA LEU A 80 -2.91 0.64 -0.08
C LEU A 80 -4.17 0.05 0.55
N LEU A 81 -4.59 0.55 1.72
CA LEU A 81 -5.81 0.08 2.37
C LEU A 81 -7.04 0.28 1.48
N TYR A 82 -7.16 1.44 0.81
CA TYR A 82 -8.22 1.69 -0.17
C TYR A 82 -8.17 0.70 -1.35
N THR A 83 -6.99 0.49 -1.94
CA THR A 83 -6.81 -0.49 -3.02
C THR A 83 -7.24 -1.89 -2.59
N LEU A 84 -6.90 -2.31 -1.36
CA LEU A 84 -7.26 -3.63 -0.82
C LEU A 84 -8.75 -3.80 -0.54
N ILE A 85 -9.54 -2.73 -0.53
CA ILE A 85 -11.01 -2.77 -0.46
C ILE A 85 -11.61 -2.91 -1.87
N VAL A 86 -11.09 -2.16 -2.84
CA VAL A 86 -11.67 -2.06 -4.19
C VAL A 86 -11.28 -3.24 -5.07
N SER A 87 -9.99 -3.60 -5.12
CA SER A 87 -9.45 -4.59 -6.05
C SER A 87 -9.99 -6.04 -5.89
N PRO A 88 -10.32 -6.57 -4.68
CA PRO A 88 -10.86 -7.94 -4.59
C PRO A 88 -12.26 -8.11 -5.19
N GLY A 89 -13.02 -7.03 -5.45
CA GLY A 89 -14.36 -7.11 -6.05
C GLY A 89 -14.37 -7.83 -7.40
N TYR A 90 -13.32 -7.65 -8.20
CA TYR A 90 -13.13 -8.35 -9.48
C TYR A 90 -12.96 -9.86 -9.30
N TYR A 91 -12.08 -10.26 -8.38
CA TYR A 91 -11.81 -11.68 -8.08
C TYR A 91 -13.00 -12.36 -7.41
N LEU A 92 -13.75 -11.62 -6.60
CA LEU A 92 -15.00 -12.08 -6.02
C LEU A 92 -16.04 -12.42 -7.08
N GLN A 93 -16.21 -11.58 -8.11
CA GLN A 93 -17.11 -11.88 -9.23
C GLN A 93 -16.67 -13.09 -10.05
N LYS A 94 -15.35 -13.33 -10.13
CA LYS A 94 -14.78 -14.50 -10.81
C LYS A 94 -14.80 -15.78 -9.95
N GLY A 95 -15.15 -15.69 -8.67
CA GLY A 95 -15.10 -16.82 -7.74
C GLY A 95 -13.68 -17.25 -7.36
N ASP A 96 -12.67 -16.39 -7.56
CA ASP A 96 -11.28 -16.71 -7.26
C ASP A 96 -10.97 -16.49 -5.77
N LEU A 97 -11.26 -17.53 -4.98
CA LEU A 97 -11.13 -17.49 -3.52
C LEU A 97 -9.67 -17.33 -3.04
N VAL A 98 -8.70 -17.75 -3.84
CA VAL A 98 -7.27 -17.67 -3.46
C VAL A 98 -6.83 -16.21 -3.42
N PHE A 99 -7.13 -15.45 -4.48
CA PHE A 99 -6.81 -14.02 -4.50
C PHE A 99 -7.54 -13.26 -3.39
N ILE A 100 -8.81 -13.56 -3.14
CA ILE A 100 -9.58 -12.94 -2.05
C ILE A 100 -8.88 -13.16 -0.70
N GLY A 101 -8.39 -14.38 -0.42
CA GLY A 101 -7.65 -14.68 0.79
C GLY A 101 -6.38 -13.82 0.94
N VAL A 102 -5.62 -13.63 -0.14
CA VAL A 102 -4.43 -12.76 -0.16
C VAL A 102 -4.83 -11.30 0.12
N PHE A 103 -5.88 -10.79 -0.50
CA PHE A 103 -6.37 -9.43 -0.26
C PHE A 103 -6.78 -9.21 1.20
N VAL A 104 -7.46 -10.17 1.82
CA VAL A 104 -7.85 -10.09 3.25
C VAL A 104 -6.62 -10.06 4.16
N LEU A 105 -5.63 -10.91 3.90
CA LEU A 105 -4.39 -10.93 4.69
C LEU A 105 -3.64 -9.59 4.60
N LEU A 106 -3.50 -9.05 3.39
CA LEU A 106 -2.87 -7.76 3.16
C LEU A 106 -3.68 -6.62 3.79
N PHE A 107 -5.02 -6.70 3.75
CA PHE A 107 -5.90 -5.70 4.35
C PHE A 107 -5.68 -5.62 5.87
N ILE A 108 -5.73 -6.76 6.55
CA ILE A 108 -5.52 -6.82 8.01
C ILE A 108 -4.12 -6.33 8.37
N SER A 109 -3.09 -6.77 7.63
CA SER A 109 -1.70 -6.37 7.86
C SER A 109 -1.52 -4.86 7.68
N THR A 110 -2.06 -4.30 6.59
CA THR A 110 -2.01 -2.86 6.30
C THR A 110 -2.73 -2.05 7.37
N LEU A 111 -3.92 -2.49 7.79
CA LEU A 111 -4.71 -1.82 8.81
C LEU A 111 -3.97 -1.77 10.15
N VAL A 112 -3.39 -2.89 10.57
CA VAL A 112 -2.60 -2.97 11.82
C VAL A 112 -1.40 -2.03 11.75
N PHE A 113 -0.64 -2.05 10.66
CA PHE A 113 0.53 -1.19 10.50
C PHE A 113 0.18 0.30 10.41
N LEU A 114 -0.95 0.64 9.79
CA LEU A 114 -1.46 2.00 9.74
C LEU A 114 -1.84 2.48 11.14
N ILE A 115 -2.59 1.69 11.91
CA ILE A 115 -3.00 2.05 13.29
C ILE A 115 -1.77 2.24 14.20
N ILE A 116 -0.79 1.33 14.14
CA ILE A 116 0.45 1.45 14.91
C ILE A 116 1.19 2.74 14.56
N SER A 117 1.25 3.08 13.27
CA SER A 117 1.90 4.31 12.80
C SER A 117 1.11 5.55 13.25
N LEU A 118 -0.22 5.54 13.20
CA LEU A 118 -1.01 6.70 13.65
C LEU A 118 -0.85 6.95 15.17
N LYS A 119 -0.88 5.89 15.99
CA LYS A 119 -0.67 6.03 17.44
C LYS A 119 0.68 6.65 17.79
N LYS A 120 1.73 6.18 17.12
CA LYS A 120 3.08 6.67 17.35
C LYS A 120 3.27 8.14 16.96
N GLU A 121 2.63 8.58 15.88
CA GLU A 121 2.65 9.99 15.49
C GLU A 121 1.91 10.87 16.51
N TYR A 122 0.79 10.37 17.03
CA TYR A 122 0.01 11.05 18.05
C TYR A 122 0.81 11.23 19.35
N GLU A 123 1.45 10.16 19.85
CA GLU A 123 2.34 10.22 21.02
C GLU A 123 3.44 11.27 20.85
N ILE A 124 4.15 11.26 19.70
CA ILE A 124 5.22 12.23 19.40
C ILE A 124 4.70 13.68 19.39
N LYS A 125 3.45 13.90 18.93
CA LYS A 125 2.85 15.24 18.93
C LYS A 125 2.41 15.68 20.31
N LEU A 126 1.85 14.77 21.11
CA LEU A 126 1.40 15.05 22.47
C LEU A 126 2.57 15.46 23.36
N ASP A 127 3.69 14.73 23.31
CA ASP A 127 4.91 15.03 24.06
C ASP A 127 5.47 16.43 23.75
N ARG A 128 5.27 16.93 22.52
CA ARG A 128 5.70 18.29 22.12
C ARG A 128 4.79 19.39 22.66
N LEU A 129 3.53 19.08 22.95
CA LEU A 129 2.54 20.04 23.44
C LEU A 129 2.52 20.13 24.97
N SER A 130 3.00 19.08 25.67
CA SER A 130 3.19 19.05 27.13
C SER A 130 4.64 18.74 27.50
N PRO A 131 5.61 19.62 27.19
CA PRO A 131 6.97 19.45 27.71
C PRO A 131 6.94 19.64 29.24
N GLU A 132 7.22 18.58 29.98
CA GLU A 132 7.51 18.64 31.43
C GLU A 132 8.76 19.48 31.72
#